data_AF-R9M2G1-F1
#
_entry.id   AF-R9M2G1-F1
#
_cell.length_a   1.000
_cell.length_b   1.000
_cell.length_c   1.000
_cell.angle_alpha   90.00
_cell.angle_beta   90.00
_cell.angle_gamma   90.00
#
_symmetry.space_group_name_H-M   'P 1'
#
loop_
_entity.id
_entity.type
_entity.pdbx_description
1 polymer ?
#
loop_
_entity_poly.entity_id
_entity_poly.type
_entity_poly.pdbx_seq_one_letter_code
_entity_poly.pdbx_strand_id
1 'polypeptide(L)'
;MTFYQLCTASPAAFQALQTCIDIHAHQGKAYEFQDCQMPAGCTPERTALGFLRQGESYTLYWRPMVTYRGKSPVLTVLFGRNVWRFDSFQALSARLQSLRREVEAGAPLRGRPLPRPERRTVSRRQTAVPEVWPPLYRRLTEELGKAVLGQEHAVEATAFRLYAHVGKQAPARPLSLIFHGPTGVGKSELGKALAPALERCCGKRYQFVWTELNTFTQSHSVHRLTGAPPGYVGYEDQPIFETVRRNPLTVFMFDELEKAHPEVLKVFMSILDEGRCTAHRADNSGERELDFRRCVFVFTTNADLTAAGGQRRLGFSGGDTPSESGGRQEKAASPAELAERLFEENEEARRAMVRQGVLTEIAGRFSGLIGFQQLDEAARLAITVKQIRSLGREYGLEITTVASETVQALAPGRDALSMRSSVSVLEGVLTPLFSQVPAGWKAFSLTGTPGQLRLLPDHCGRSSSVTELLATSSL
;
A
#
# COMPACT_ATOMS: atom_id res chain seq x y z
N MET A 1 3.42 -35.87 25.95
CA MET A 1 3.25 -34.55 26.62
C MET A 1 2.24 -33.75 25.81
N THR A 2 1.35 -32.98 26.43
CA THR A 2 0.39 -32.13 25.68
C THR A 2 0.88 -30.68 25.60
N PHE A 3 0.55 -29.99 24.51
CA PHE A 3 0.83 -28.55 24.37
C PHE A 3 0.13 -27.74 25.48
N TYR A 4 -1.05 -28.19 25.93
CA TYR A 4 -1.75 -27.60 27.07
C TYR A 4 -0.96 -27.69 28.37
N GLN A 5 -0.36 -28.85 28.67
CA GLN A 5 0.49 -29.03 29.85
C GLN A 5 1.72 -28.11 29.82
N LEU A 6 2.28 -27.86 28.64
CA LEU A 6 3.38 -26.90 28.47
C LEU A 6 2.92 -25.47 28.78
N CYS A 7 1.74 -25.06 28.31
CA CYS A 7 1.18 -23.73 28.57
C CYS A 7 0.73 -23.52 30.03
N THR A 8 0.50 -24.60 30.77
CA THR A 8 0.03 -24.59 32.17
C THR A 8 1.09 -25.03 33.17
N ALA A 9 2.34 -25.21 32.72
CA ALA A 9 3.44 -25.66 33.57
C ALA A 9 3.75 -24.65 34.69
N SER A 10 4.10 -25.18 35.87
CA SER A 10 4.51 -24.37 37.02
C SER A 10 5.86 -23.68 36.77
N PRO A 11 6.19 -22.60 37.50
CA PRO A 11 7.51 -21.97 37.39
C PRO A 11 8.68 -22.94 37.61
N ALA A 12 8.54 -23.89 38.55
CA ALA A 12 9.53 -24.93 38.79
C ALA A 12 9.71 -25.87 37.58
N ALA A 13 8.62 -26.21 36.88
CA ALA A 13 8.69 -27.02 35.66
C ALA A 13 9.33 -26.26 34.48
N PHE A 14 9.11 -24.94 34.37
CA PHE A 14 9.82 -24.11 33.38
C PHE A 14 11.32 -23.98 33.69
N GLN A 15 11.70 -23.87 34.97
CA GLN A 15 13.12 -23.89 35.36
C GLN A 15 13.79 -25.23 34.98
N ALA A 16 13.14 -26.35 35.26
CA ALA A 16 13.63 -27.66 34.83
C ALA A 16 13.76 -27.77 33.30
N LEU A 17 12.76 -27.26 32.56
CA LEU A 17 12.80 -27.21 31.09
C LEU A 17 13.97 -26.35 30.59
N GLN A 18 14.21 -25.19 31.19
CA GLN A 18 15.35 -24.34 30.86
C GLN A 18 16.68 -25.07 31.04
N THR A 19 16.86 -25.72 32.20
CA THR A 19 18.05 -26.51 32.48
C THR A 19 18.25 -27.63 31.45
N CYS A 20 17.18 -28.33 31.05
CA CYS A 20 17.27 -29.36 30.02
C CYS A 20 17.69 -28.79 28.66
N ILE A 21 17.12 -27.64 28.25
CA ILE A 21 17.48 -26.97 26.99
C ILE A 21 18.95 -26.55 27.02
N ASP A 22 19.41 -25.98 28.13
CA ASP A 22 20.77 -25.50 28.29
C ASP A 22 21.79 -26.64 28.23
N ILE A 23 21.52 -27.76 28.90
CA ILE A 23 22.37 -28.96 28.84
C ILE A 23 22.48 -29.48 27.40
N HIS A 24 21.37 -29.53 26.66
CA HIS A 24 21.39 -30.01 25.27
C HIS A 24 22.09 -29.02 24.34
N ALA A 25 21.95 -27.72 24.58
CA ALA A 25 22.63 -26.68 23.81
C ALA A 25 24.15 -26.75 23.96
N HIS A 26 24.67 -27.06 25.16
CA HIS A 26 26.10 -27.30 25.38
C HIS A 26 26.64 -28.50 24.58
N GLN A 27 25.77 -29.45 24.23
CA GLN A 27 26.09 -30.60 23.38
C GLN A 27 25.80 -30.35 21.90
N GLY A 28 25.42 -29.12 21.52
CA GLY A 28 25.05 -28.75 20.14
C GLY A 28 23.75 -29.38 19.66
N LYS A 29 22.87 -29.82 20.56
CA LYS A 29 21.62 -30.53 20.25
C LYS A 29 20.40 -29.68 20.63
N ALA A 30 19.30 -29.89 19.93
CA ALA A 30 17.99 -29.39 20.34
C ALA A 30 17.35 -30.32 21.38
N TYR A 31 16.54 -29.74 22.27
CA TYR A 31 15.71 -30.50 23.20
C TYR A 31 14.31 -30.68 22.59
N GLU A 32 13.92 -31.91 22.27
CA GLU A 32 12.68 -32.19 21.55
C GLU A 32 11.75 -33.16 22.29
N PHE A 33 10.47 -32.82 22.29
CA PHE A 33 9.38 -33.73 22.62
C PHE A 33 8.84 -34.35 21.33
N GLN A 34 9.18 -35.60 21.04
CA GLN A 34 8.86 -36.23 19.74
C GLN A 34 7.36 -36.47 19.49
N ASP A 35 6.57 -36.63 20.55
CA ASP A 35 5.13 -36.89 20.44
C ASP A 35 4.33 -35.91 21.31
N CYS A 36 4.34 -34.65 20.89
CA CYS A 36 3.59 -33.58 21.54
C CYS A 36 2.17 -33.51 20.97
N GLN A 37 1.17 -33.74 21.82
CA GLN A 37 -0.24 -33.63 21.44
C GLN A 37 -0.64 -32.15 21.32
N MET A 38 -1.10 -31.76 20.14
CA MET A 38 -1.48 -30.39 19.81
C MET A 38 -2.94 -30.10 20.23
N PRO A 39 -3.31 -28.80 20.37
CA PRO A 39 -4.69 -28.41 20.67
C PRO A 39 -5.69 -28.92 19.61
N ALA A 40 -6.96 -29.06 20.01
CA ALA A 40 -8.03 -29.46 19.09
C ALA A 40 -8.12 -28.49 17.91
N GLY A 41 -8.23 -29.03 16.69
CA GLY A 41 -8.20 -28.25 15.45
C GLY A 41 -6.81 -28.14 14.81
N CYS A 42 -5.75 -28.69 15.42
CA CYS A 42 -4.44 -28.84 14.79
C CYS A 42 -4.36 -30.10 13.92
N THR A 43 -3.78 -29.96 12.73
CA THR A 43 -3.39 -31.07 11.85
C THR A 43 -1.92 -30.94 11.47
N PRO A 44 -1.05 -31.93 11.78
CA PRO A 44 -1.37 -33.18 12.49
C PRO A 44 -1.67 -32.95 13.98
N GLU A 45 -2.42 -33.87 14.59
CA GLU A 45 -2.80 -33.81 16.02
C GLU A 45 -1.62 -34.06 16.97
N ARG A 46 -0.53 -34.65 16.45
CA ARG A 46 0.72 -34.93 17.15
C ARG A 46 1.89 -34.50 16.28
N THR A 47 2.86 -33.82 16.88
CA THR A 47 4.06 -33.35 16.20
C THR A 47 5.24 -33.31 17.16
N ALA A 48 6.47 -33.31 16.64
CA ALA A 48 7.64 -33.08 17.48
C ALA A 48 7.76 -31.59 17.80
N LEU A 49 7.78 -31.22 19.08
CA LEU A 49 7.96 -29.86 19.56
C LEU A 49 9.37 -29.70 20.12
N GLY A 50 10.15 -28.78 19.54
CA GLY A 50 11.57 -28.62 19.84
C GLY A 50 11.93 -27.25 20.37
N PHE A 51 13.00 -27.22 21.17
CA PHE A 51 13.62 -26.04 21.71
C PHE A 51 15.11 -26.03 21.38
N LEU A 52 15.60 -24.89 20.90
CA LEU A 52 17.02 -24.68 20.61
C LEU A 52 17.49 -23.41 21.31
N ARG A 53 18.68 -23.44 21.91
CA ARG A 53 19.36 -22.24 22.42
C ARG A 53 20.54 -21.89 21.53
N GLN A 54 20.63 -20.61 21.17
CA GLN A 54 21.74 -20.03 20.41
C GLN A 54 22.17 -18.73 21.09
N GLY A 55 23.30 -18.78 21.80
CA GLY A 55 23.75 -17.68 22.67
C GLY A 55 22.72 -17.39 23.76
N GLU A 56 22.26 -16.15 23.83
CA GLU A 56 21.22 -15.69 24.76
C GLU A 56 19.79 -15.97 24.25
N SER A 57 19.63 -16.29 22.96
CA SER A 57 18.32 -16.46 22.34
C SER A 57 17.81 -17.90 22.33
N TYR A 58 16.49 -18.03 22.44
CA TYR A 58 15.77 -19.31 22.48
C TYR A 58 14.81 -19.42 21.30
N THR A 59 14.78 -20.59 20.68
CA THR A 59 13.93 -20.88 19.52
C THR A 59 12.99 -22.03 19.86
N LEU A 60 11.69 -21.82 19.65
CA LEU A 60 10.63 -22.82 19.71
C LEU A 60 10.24 -23.21 18.28
N TYR A 61 10.17 -24.50 17.99
CA TYR A 61 9.73 -24.99 16.69
C TYR A 61 8.91 -26.27 16.78
N TRP A 62 8.26 -26.63 15.67
CA TRP A 62 7.61 -27.93 15.52
C TRP A 62 7.87 -28.57 14.15
N ARG A 63 7.91 -29.90 14.12
CA ARG A 63 8.09 -30.70 12.91
C ARG A 63 7.24 -31.98 12.94
N PRO A 64 6.39 -32.25 11.93
CA PRO A 64 6.12 -31.43 10.74
C PRO A 64 5.28 -30.17 11.08
N MET A 65 5.05 -29.34 10.05
CA MET A 65 4.21 -28.14 10.15
C MET A 65 2.83 -28.45 10.71
N VAL A 66 2.35 -27.61 11.62
CA VAL A 66 1.01 -27.72 12.21
C VAL A 66 0.11 -26.66 11.60
N THR A 67 -1.04 -27.09 11.05
CA THR A 67 -2.10 -26.18 10.62
C THR A 67 -3.21 -26.17 11.66
N TYR A 68 -3.64 -24.99 12.11
CA TYR A 68 -4.75 -24.84 13.05
C TYR A 68 -6.02 -24.36 12.33
N ARG A 69 -7.13 -25.10 12.47
CA ARG A 69 -8.45 -24.80 11.90
C ARG A 69 -9.52 -24.56 12.96
N GLY A 70 -9.12 -24.13 14.15
CA GLY A 70 -10.05 -23.79 15.24
C GLY A 70 -10.45 -22.31 15.27
N LYS A 71 -11.21 -21.91 16.30
CA LYS A 71 -11.80 -20.57 16.43
C LYS A 71 -10.88 -19.51 17.04
N SER A 72 -9.69 -19.91 17.52
CA SER A 72 -8.76 -19.00 18.19
C SER A 72 -7.82 -18.32 17.18
N PRO A 73 -7.94 -16.99 16.94
CA PRO A 73 -7.03 -16.30 16.04
C PRO A 73 -5.59 -16.29 16.56
N VAL A 74 -5.40 -16.36 17.88
CA VAL A 74 -4.08 -16.42 18.52
C VAL A 74 -3.37 -17.74 18.18
N LEU A 75 -4.08 -18.87 18.22
CA LEU A 75 -3.54 -20.17 17.83
C LEU A 75 -3.33 -20.27 16.31
N THR A 76 -4.18 -19.63 15.50
CA THR A 76 -3.98 -19.54 14.04
C THR A 76 -2.64 -18.86 13.71
N VAL A 77 -2.35 -17.72 14.34
CA VAL A 77 -1.08 -17.01 14.14
C VAL A 77 0.10 -17.80 14.68
N LEU A 78 -0.05 -18.41 15.86
CA LEU A 78 1.01 -19.22 16.48
C LEU A 78 1.41 -20.38 15.57
N PHE A 79 0.45 -21.23 15.19
CA PHE A 79 0.72 -22.43 14.40
C PHE A 79 1.02 -22.13 12.92
N GLY A 80 0.63 -20.95 12.42
CA GLY A 80 0.97 -20.49 11.08
C GLY A 80 2.48 -20.29 10.80
N ARG A 81 3.34 -20.33 11.82
CA ARG A 81 4.80 -20.24 11.68
C ARG A 81 5.50 -21.38 12.39
N ASN A 82 6.31 -22.18 11.69
CA ASN A 82 6.96 -23.35 12.29
C ASN A 82 8.08 -23.05 13.30
N VAL A 83 8.55 -21.81 13.38
CA VAL A 83 9.70 -21.41 14.19
C VAL A 83 9.45 -20.04 14.80
N TRP A 84 9.71 -19.91 16.10
CA TRP A 84 9.58 -18.70 16.89
C TRP A 84 10.87 -18.45 17.67
N ARG A 85 11.46 -17.26 17.52
CA ARG A 85 12.66 -16.85 18.24
C ARG A 85 12.30 -15.86 19.35
N PHE A 86 12.97 -16.01 20.49
CA PHE A 86 12.82 -15.19 21.68
C PHE A 86 14.20 -14.77 22.18
N ASP A 87 14.31 -13.53 22.67
CA ASP A 87 15.58 -12.98 23.14
C ASP A 87 16.01 -13.52 24.51
N SER A 88 15.09 -14.17 25.24
CA SER A 88 15.36 -14.83 26.51
C SER A 88 14.38 -15.96 26.80
N PHE A 89 14.75 -16.87 27.71
CA PHE A 89 13.85 -17.93 28.17
C PHE A 89 12.62 -17.39 28.90
N GLN A 90 12.76 -16.25 29.59
CA GLN A 90 11.65 -15.58 30.26
C GLN A 90 10.60 -15.10 29.26
N ALA A 91 11.01 -14.55 28.12
CA ALA A 91 10.09 -14.15 27.05
C ALA A 91 9.37 -15.35 26.42
N LEU A 92 10.11 -16.45 26.19
CA LEU A 92 9.54 -17.71 25.66
C LEU A 92 8.48 -18.29 26.61
N SER A 93 8.82 -18.42 27.90
CA SER A 93 7.93 -19.00 28.92
C SER A 93 6.70 -18.12 29.17
N ALA A 94 6.86 -16.79 29.24
CA ALA A 94 5.74 -15.86 29.32
C ALA A 94 4.79 -15.98 28.11
N ARG A 95 5.35 -16.16 26.90
CA ARG A 95 4.54 -16.39 25.71
C ARG A 95 3.75 -17.68 25.80
N LEU A 96 4.36 -18.80 26.20
CA LEU A 96 3.66 -20.08 26.37
C LEU A 96 2.54 -19.98 27.41
N GLN A 97 2.79 -19.33 28.54
CA GLN A 97 1.78 -19.14 29.59
C GLN A 97 0.59 -18.27 29.13
N SER A 98 0.83 -17.27 28.28
CA SER A 98 -0.24 -16.42 27.73
C SER A 98 -1.27 -17.19 26.90
N LEU A 99 -0.91 -18.37 26.37
CA LEU A 99 -1.75 -19.20 25.52
C LEU A 99 -2.71 -20.11 26.30
N ARG A 100 -2.62 -20.15 27.64
CA ARG A 100 -3.42 -21.04 28.50
C ARG A 100 -4.91 -20.97 28.19
N ARG A 101 -5.48 -19.77 28.13
CA ARG A 101 -6.93 -19.56 27.91
C ARG A 101 -7.40 -19.98 26.52
N GLU A 102 -6.53 -19.81 25.52
CA GLU A 102 -6.82 -20.13 24.12
C GLU A 102 -6.85 -21.64 23.87
N VAL A 103 -5.96 -22.38 24.54
CA VAL A 103 -5.90 -23.85 24.44
C VAL A 103 -7.01 -24.52 25.26
N GLU A 104 -7.47 -23.90 26.35
CA GLU A 104 -8.56 -24.40 27.20
C GLU A 104 -9.94 -24.30 26.53
N ALA A 105 -10.19 -23.23 25.76
CA ALA A 105 -11.46 -23.01 25.06
C ALA A 105 -11.75 -24.02 23.92
N GLY A 106 -10.77 -24.85 23.54
CA GLY A 106 -10.89 -25.89 22.51
C GLY A 106 -11.09 -27.32 23.04
N ALA A 107 -11.17 -27.55 24.36
CA ALA A 107 -11.30 -28.89 24.92
C ALA A 107 -12.75 -29.44 24.79
N PRO A 108 -12.96 -30.71 24.40
CA PRO A 108 -14.28 -31.30 24.37
C PRO A 108 -14.83 -31.47 25.80
N LEU A 109 -15.97 -30.84 26.08
CA LEU A 109 -16.74 -31.03 27.32
C LEU A 109 -17.14 -32.51 27.44
N ARG A 110 -16.51 -33.24 28.36
CA ARG A 110 -16.94 -34.60 28.73
C ARG A 110 -18.20 -34.53 29.60
N GLY A 111 -19.32 -34.99 29.02
CA GLY A 111 -20.30 -35.85 29.69
C GLY A 111 -21.34 -35.22 30.62
N ARG A 112 -22.52 -34.90 30.07
CA ARG A 112 -23.81 -35.18 30.71
C ARG A 112 -24.91 -35.30 29.63
N PRO A 113 -25.74 -36.36 29.61
CA PRO A 113 -26.75 -36.51 28.55
C PRO A 113 -28.09 -35.85 28.92
N LEU A 114 -28.78 -35.33 27.87
CA LEU A 114 -30.24 -35.13 27.65
C LEU A 114 -30.63 -33.68 27.25
N PRO A 115 -31.71 -33.46 26.46
CA PRO A 115 -32.50 -34.37 25.60
C PRO A 115 -32.51 -33.94 24.11
N ARG A 116 -33.11 -34.77 23.25
CA ARG A 116 -33.19 -34.61 21.78
C ARG A 116 -33.84 -33.27 21.36
N PRO A 117 -33.35 -32.60 20.30
CA PRO A 117 -33.97 -31.38 19.81
C PRO A 117 -35.25 -31.72 19.04
N GLU A 118 -36.36 -31.11 19.43
CA GLU A 118 -37.52 -30.98 18.56
C GLU A 118 -37.11 -30.26 17.28
N ARG A 119 -37.57 -30.80 16.15
CA ARG A 119 -37.38 -30.22 14.82
C ARG A 119 -38.11 -28.88 14.75
N ARG A 120 -37.42 -27.81 15.10
CA ARG A 120 -37.70 -26.49 14.53
C ARG A 120 -36.96 -26.40 13.20
N THR A 121 -37.72 -26.53 12.13
CA THR A 121 -37.35 -26.08 10.79
C THR A 121 -36.97 -24.60 10.86
N VAL A 122 -35.68 -24.32 11.08
CA VAL A 122 -35.14 -22.98 10.86
C VAL A 122 -34.96 -22.84 9.36
N SER A 123 -35.89 -22.08 8.80
CA SER A 123 -35.90 -21.62 7.43
C SER A 123 -34.53 -21.09 7.03
N ARG A 124 -34.08 -21.62 5.90
CA ARG A 124 -32.99 -21.15 5.07
C ARG A 124 -33.22 -19.66 4.72
N ARG A 125 -32.56 -18.77 5.45
CA ARG A 125 -32.03 -17.46 5.02
C ARG A 125 -31.46 -16.76 6.24
N GLN A 126 -30.20 -17.05 6.57
CA GLN A 126 -29.37 -15.97 7.07
C GLN A 126 -29.13 -15.06 5.86
N THR A 127 -29.92 -13.99 5.79
CA THR A 127 -29.54 -12.81 5.03
C THR A 127 -28.17 -12.40 5.54
N ALA A 128 -27.13 -12.63 4.73
CA ALA A 128 -25.85 -11.98 4.93
C ALA A 128 -26.14 -10.48 5.06
N VAL A 129 -25.88 -9.91 6.23
CA VAL A 129 -25.85 -8.46 6.37
C VAL A 129 -24.70 -8.02 5.45
N PRO A 130 -24.92 -7.23 4.39
CA PRO A 130 -23.83 -6.80 3.54
C PRO A 130 -22.89 -5.98 4.42
N GLU A 131 -21.65 -6.46 4.62
CA GLU A 131 -20.67 -5.74 5.43
C GLU A 131 -20.43 -4.35 4.81
N VAL A 132 -20.87 -3.32 5.52
CA VAL A 132 -20.81 -1.94 5.07
C VAL A 132 -19.38 -1.46 5.28
N TRP A 133 -18.61 -1.39 4.20
CA TRP A 133 -17.33 -0.68 4.19
C TRP A 133 -17.43 0.69 4.88
N PRO A 134 -16.50 1.06 5.78
CA PRO A 134 -16.58 2.33 6.50
C PRO A 134 -16.77 3.52 5.56
N PRO A 135 -17.62 4.51 5.90
CA PRO A 135 -17.94 5.63 5.00
C PRO A 135 -16.70 6.39 4.53
N LEU A 136 -15.73 6.60 5.42
CA LEU A 136 -14.48 7.29 5.08
C LEU A 136 -13.66 6.51 4.05
N TYR A 137 -13.55 5.18 4.21
CA TYR A 137 -12.85 4.33 3.22
C TYR A 137 -13.53 4.44 1.85
N ARG A 138 -14.85 4.30 1.76
CA ARG A 138 -15.58 4.40 0.48
C ARG A 138 -15.36 5.74 -0.21
N ARG A 139 -15.51 6.85 0.53
CA ARG A 139 -15.26 8.20 -0.01
C ARG A 139 -13.81 8.37 -0.49
N LEU A 140 -12.83 7.88 0.27
CA LEU A 140 -11.42 7.95 -0.15
C LEU A 140 -11.18 7.15 -1.42
N THR A 141 -11.70 5.92 -1.50
CA THR A 141 -11.59 5.07 -2.71
C THR A 141 -12.21 5.75 -3.92
N GLU A 142 -13.41 6.34 -3.77
CA GLU A 142 -14.09 7.08 -4.84
C GLU A 142 -13.30 8.32 -5.27
N GLU A 143 -12.82 9.14 -4.33
CA GLU A 143 -12.11 10.37 -4.66
C GLU A 143 -10.75 10.13 -5.30
N LEU A 144 -10.03 9.10 -4.86
CA LEU A 144 -8.77 8.70 -5.47
C LEU A 144 -8.98 8.03 -6.83
N GLY A 145 -10.04 7.23 -7.00
CA GLY A 145 -10.39 6.59 -8.27
C GLY A 145 -10.79 7.58 -9.37
N LYS A 146 -11.34 8.76 -9.03
CA LYS A 146 -11.53 9.85 -10.00
C LYS A 146 -10.20 10.44 -10.49
N ALA A 147 -9.18 10.42 -9.63
CA ALA A 147 -7.87 10.99 -9.93
C ALA A 147 -6.98 10.02 -10.72
N VAL A 148 -7.00 8.73 -10.42
CA VAL A 148 -6.13 7.73 -11.03
C VAL A 148 -6.96 6.58 -11.60
N LEU A 149 -6.80 6.33 -12.89
CA LEU A 149 -7.60 5.38 -13.66
C LEU A 149 -6.79 4.13 -13.99
N GLY A 150 -7.41 2.94 -13.97
CA GLY A 150 -6.75 1.66 -14.28
C GLY A 150 -5.77 1.18 -13.22
N GLN A 151 -5.90 1.69 -11.99
CA GLN A 151 -5.06 1.33 -10.85
C GLN A 151 -5.94 1.07 -9.61
N GLU A 152 -7.04 0.34 -9.82
CA GLU A 152 -8.08 0.10 -8.80
C GLU A 152 -7.49 -0.56 -7.55
N HIS A 153 -6.57 -1.50 -7.74
CA HIS A 153 -5.82 -2.15 -6.67
C HIS A 153 -5.01 -1.15 -5.84
N ALA A 154 -4.21 -0.29 -6.49
CA ALA A 154 -3.38 0.70 -5.80
C ALA A 154 -4.22 1.75 -5.06
N VAL A 155 -5.34 2.16 -5.67
CA VAL A 155 -6.32 3.06 -5.07
C VAL A 155 -6.95 2.42 -3.83
N GLU A 156 -7.40 1.17 -3.91
CA GLU A 156 -7.98 0.42 -2.79
C GLU A 156 -6.99 0.27 -1.63
N ALA A 157 -5.76 -0.15 -1.92
CA ALA A 157 -4.69 -0.31 -0.94
C ALA A 157 -4.39 1.03 -0.23
N THR A 158 -4.28 2.11 -1.00
CA THR A 158 -3.97 3.45 -0.49
C THR A 158 -5.12 3.99 0.36
N ALA A 159 -6.36 3.89 -0.12
CA ALA A 159 -7.54 4.32 0.62
C ALA A 159 -7.69 3.57 1.95
N PHE A 160 -7.43 2.27 1.96
CA PHE A 160 -7.46 1.44 3.17
C PHE A 160 -6.42 1.90 4.21
N ARG A 161 -5.17 2.14 3.78
CA ARG A 161 -4.09 2.61 4.66
C ARG A 161 -4.35 4.02 5.19
N LEU A 162 -4.86 4.92 4.35
CA LEU A 162 -5.26 6.28 4.73
C LEU A 162 -6.39 6.26 5.76
N TYR A 163 -7.47 5.54 5.49
CA TYR A 163 -8.59 5.37 6.41
C TYR A 163 -8.11 4.89 7.79
N ALA A 164 -7.28 3.85 7.81
CA ALA A 164 -6.74 3.29 9.04
C ALA A 164 -5.82 4.26 9.79
N HIS A 165 -5.05 5.11 9.10
CA HIS A 165 -4.19 6.10 9.73
C HIS A 165 -4.98 7.29 10.28
N VAL A 166 -5.89 7.86 9.49
CA VAL A 166 -6.73 9.01 9.88
C VAL A 166 -7.63 8.68 11.07
N GLY A 167 -8.06 7.42 11.20
CA GLY A 167 -8.83 6.95 12.34
C GLY A 167 -8.08 6.91 13.67
N LYS A 168 -6.75 7.09 13.68
CA LYS A 168 -5.95 7.03 14.92
C LYS A 168 -6.05 8.34 15.70
N GLN A 169 -6.38 8.22 17.00
CA GLN A 169 -6.36 9.36 17.91
C GLN A 169 -4.94 9.82 18.23
N ALA A 170 -4.05 8.88 18.55
CA ALA A 170 -2.63 9.12 18.86
C ALA A 170 -1.74 8.14 18.07
N PRO A 171 -1.47 8.42 16.78
CA PRO A 171 -0.56 7.59 15.99
C PRO A 171 0.85 7.63 16.59
N ALA A 172 1.51 6.48 16.70
CA ALA A 172 2.90 6.39 17.18
C ALA A 172 3.93 6.75 16.09
N ARG A 173 3.56 6.59 14.82
CA ARG A 173 4.40 6.84 13.64
C ARG A 173 3.55 7.35 12.46
N PRO A 174 4.16 8.08 11.50
CA PRO A 174 3.48 8.50 10.28
C PRO A 174 2.93 7.32 9.48
N LEU A 175 2.00 7.61 8.57
CA LEU A 175 1.72 6.67 7.48
C LEU A 175 2.84 6.79 6.44
N SER A 176 3.44 5.66 6.05
CA SER A 176 4.51 5.63 5.06
C SER A 176 4.22 4.62 3.96
N LEU A 177 4.13 5.09 2.72
CA LEU A 177 3.75 4.31 1.55
C LEU A 177 4.85 4.39 0.49
N ILE A 178 5.24 3.25 -0.08
CA ILE A 178 6.01 3.18 -1.33
C ILE A 178 5.06 2.82 -2.46
N PHE A 179 5.08 3.60 -3.54
CA PHE A 179 4.45 3.28 -4.82
C PHE A 179 5.54 2.77 -5.77
N HIS A 180 5.43 1.52 -6.20
CA HIS A 180 6.42 0.87 -7.07
C HIS A 180 5.77 0.38 -8.38
N GLY A 181 6.57 0.19 -9.42
CA GLY A 181 6.09 -0.25 -10.74
C GLY A 181 6.65 0.59 -11.89
N PRO A 182 6.19 0.35 -13.14
CA PRO A 182 6.72 1.00 -14.34
C PRO A 182 6.54 2.52 -14.36
N THR A 183 7.25 3.21 -15.24
CA THR A 183 7.11 4.67 -15.43
C THR A 183 5.78 4.99 -16.10
N GLY A 184 5.22 6.17 -15.81
CA GLY A 184 4.03 6.69 -16.52
C GLY A 184 2.69 6.01 -16.21
N VAL A 185 2.61 5.11 -15.23
CA VAL A 185 1.39 4.38 -14.84
C VAL A 185 0.50 5.10 -13.82
N GLY A 186 0.93 6.26 -13.30
CA GLY A 186 0.12 7.08 -12.38
C GLY A 186 0.57 7.12 -10.92
N LYS A 187 1.76 6.60 -10.58
CA LYS A 187 2.33 6.65 -9.20
C LYS A 187 2.30 8.05 -8.61
N SER A 188 2.91 9.01 -9.32
CA SER A 188 2.99 10.41 -8.87
C SER A 188 1.63 11.09 -8.84
N GLU A 189 0.72 10.75 -9.75
CA GLU A 189 -0.65 11.28 -9.76
C GLU A 189 -1.46 10.81 -8.56
N LEU A 190 -1.29 9.55 -8.12
CA LEU A 190 -1.93 9.07 -6.89
C LEU A 190 -1.42 9.84 -5.66
N GLY A 191 -0.11 10.07 -5.58
CA GLY A 191 0.52 10.82 -4.49
C GLY A 191 0.00 12.27 -4.40
N LYS A 192 -0.06 12.97 -5.53
CA LYS A 192 -0.62 14.34 -5.62
C LYS A 192 -2.11 14.39 -5.26
N ALA A 193 -2.86 13.32 -5.53
CA ALA A 193 -4.29 13.25 -5.24
C ALA A 193 -4.61 13.09 -3.74
N LEU A 194 -3.66 12.64 -2.90
CA LEU A 194 -3.93 12.30 -1.51
C LEU A 194 -4.38 13.50 -0.66
N ALA A 195 -3.65 14.62 -0.69
CA ALA A 195 -3.99 15.78 0.14
C ALA A 195 -5.38 16.36 -0.20
N PRO A 196 -5.73 16.63 -1.49
CA PRO A 196 -7.07 17.05 -1.85
C PRO A 196 -8.15 16.02 -1.52
N ALA A 197 -7.87 14.71 -1.64
CA ALA A 197 -8.84 13.67 -1.29
C ALA A 197 -9.11 13.62 0.22
N LEU A 198 -8.04 13.66 1.04
CA LEU A 198 -8.12 13.71 2.50
C LEU A 198 -8.87 14.96 2.98
N GLU A 199 -8.59 16.12 2.39
CA GLU A 199 -9.28 17.36 2.73
C GLU A 199 -10.79 17.27 2.47
N ARG A 200 -11.19 16.81 1.28
CA ARG A 200 -12.61 16.63 0.93
C ARG A 200 -13.29 15.57 1.78
N CYS A 201 -12.60 14.49 2.13
CA CYS A 201 -13.19 13.37 2.88
C CYS A 201 -13.28 13.61 4.39
N CYS A 202 -12.36 14.41 4.94
CA CYS A 202 -12.18 14.62 6.39
C CYS A 202 -12.52 16.04 6.85
N GLY A 203 -12.66 17.00 5.93
CA GLY A 203 -12.93 18.41 6.26
C GLY A 203 -11.78 19.11 6.97
N LYS A 204 -10.54 18.61 6.85
CA LYS A 204 -9.33 19.19 7.46
C LYS A 204 -8.36 19.60 6.37
N ARG A 205 -7.70 20.74 6.54
CA ARG A 205 -6.73 21.25 5.56
C ARG A 205 -5.45 20.41 5.58
N TYR A 206 -5.25 19.60 4.55
CA TYR A 206 -3.99 18.88 4.34
C TYR A 206 -3.05 19.71 3.47
N GLN A 207 -1.81 19.84 3.89
CA GLN A 207 -0.77 20.44 3.05
C GLN A 207 -0.13 19.37 2.17
N PHE A 208 0.24 19.72 0.94
CA PHE A 208 1.04 18.87 0.06
C PHE A 208 2.43 19.47 -0.11
N VAL A 209 3.46 18.64 0.07
CA VAL A 209 4.87 18.99 -0.15
C VAL A 209 5.48 17.92 -1.04
N TRP A 210 6.05 18.32 -2.16
CA TRP A 210 6.65 17.41 -3.14
C TRP A 210 8.14 17.70 -3.31
N THR A 211 8.92 16.64 -3.50
CA THR A 211 10.37 16.72 -3.62
C THR A 211 10.89 15.59 -4.51
N GLU A 212 11.72 15.91 -5.48
CA GLU A 212 12.43 14.91 -6.29
C GLU A 212 13.75 14.52 -5.62
N LEU A 213 13.93 13.23 -5.33
CA LEU A 213 15.13 12.70 -4.69
C LEU A 213 16.32 12.51 -5.65
N ASN A 214 16.11 12.69 -6.96
CA ASN A 214 17.19 12.79 -7.95
C ASN A 214 18.15 13.96 -7.65
N THR A 215 17.68 15.02 -7.00
CA THR A 215 18.52 16.14 -6.60
C THR A 215 19.29 15.86 -5.31
N PHE A 216 19.00 14.75 -4.62
CA PHE A 216 19.56 14.37 -3.32
C PHE A 216 20.63 13.26 -3.42
N THR A 217 21.40 13.27 -4.51
CA THR A 217 22.42 12.25 -4.82
C THR A 217 23.71 12.42 -4.03
N GLN A 218 23.92 13.56 -3.37
CA GLN A 218 25.11 13.88 -2.59
C GLN A 218 24.80 13.93 -1.10
N SER A 219 25.74 13.52 -0.26
CA SER A 219 25.56 13.47 1.21
C SER A 219 25.15 14.82 1.81
N HIS A 220 25.76 15.92 1.35
CA HIS A 220 25.47 17.23 1.88
C HIS A 220 24.05 17.71 1.57
N SER A 221 23.37 17.17 0.56
CA SER A 221 22.01 17.58 0.16
C SER A 221 20.94 17.39 1.25
N VAL A 222 21.27 16.59 2.28
CA VAL A 222 20.45 16.36 3.49
C VAL A 222 20.04 17.68 4.18
N HIS A 223 20.88 18.72 4.15
CA HIS A 223 20.56 20.01 4.78
C HIS A 223 19.28 20.65 4.21
N ARG A 224 18.87 20.33 2.98
CA ARG A 224 17.59 20.85 2.44
C ARG A 224 16.37 20.21 3.10
N LEU A 225 16.52 19.02 3.68
CA LEU A 225 15.47 18.36 4.45
C LEU A 225 15.42 18.88 5.89
N THR A 226 16.56 18.91 6.58
CA THR A 226 16.65 19.14 8.05
C THR A 226 17.21 20.51 8.46
N GLY A 227 17.70 21.29 7.51
CA GLY A 227 18.38 22.58 7.67
C GLY A 227 19.90 22.46 7.67
N ALA A 228 20.60 23.56 7.36
CA ALA A 228 22.03 23.62 7.59
C ALA A 228 22.33 23.96 9.07
N PRO A 229 23.51 23.59 9.60
CA PRO A 229 23.97 24.07 10.90
C PRO A 229 24.23 25.59 10.90
N PRO A 230 24.21 26.26 12.06
CA PRO A 230 24.59 27.68 12.16
C PRO A 230 25.98 27.94 11.60
N GLY A 231 26.12 28.98 10.77
CA GLY A 231 27.40 29.37 10.14
C GLY A 231 27.69 28.69 8.80
N TYR A 232 26.82 27.81 8.30
CA TYR A 232 26.94 27.20 6.97
C TYR A 232 26.03 27.87 5.94
N VAL A 233 26.41 27.81 4.66
CA VAL A 233 25.56 28.27 3.55
C VAL A 233 24.25 27.48 3.55
N GLY A 234 23.14 28.19 3.33
CA GLY A 234 21.79 27.60 3.42
C GLY A 234 21.27 27.45 4.84
N TYR A 235 21.92 28.08 5.83
CA TYR A 235 21.33 28.21 7.17
C TYR A 235 19.97 28.88 7.05
N GLU A 236 19.88 30.05 6.41
CA GLU A 236 18.64 30.83 6.27
C GLU A 236 17.54 30.21 5.41
N ASP A 237 17.85 29.18 4.62
CA ASP A 237 16.86 28.51 3.79
C ASP A 237 15.89 27.70 4.65
N GLN A 238 14.60 27.78 4.32
CA GLN A 238 13.59 27.02 5.05
C GLN A 238 13.70 25.53 4.69
N PRO A 239 13.98 24.64 5.66
CA PRO A 239 14.08 23.21 5.40
C PRO A 239 12.71 22.61 5.06
N ILE A 240 12.69 21.61 4.18
CA ILE A 240 11.46 20.96 3.72
C ILE A 240 10.63 20.43 4.91
N PHE A 241 11.28 19.78 5.86
CA PHE A 241 10.59 19.17 7.00
C PHE A 241 10.07 20.16 8.04
N GLU A 242 10.64 21.36 8.15
CA GLU A 242 10.12 22.37 9.09
C GLU A 242 8.68 22.80 8.77
N THR A 243 8.23 22.57 7.54
CA THR A 243 6.84 22.76 7.13
C THR A 243 5.84 22.06 8.07
N VAL A 244 6.22 20.94 8.68
CA VAL A 244 5.38 20.20 9.62
C VAL A 244 5.02 21.00 10.86
N ARG A 245 5.88 21.94 11.30
CA ARG A 245 5.58 22.83 12.44
C ARG A 245 4.37 23.72 12.17
N ARG A 246 4.17 24.13 10.91
CA ARG A 246 3.03 24.96 10.50
C ARG A 246 1.77 24.13 10.31
N ASN A 247 1.90 22.93 9.76
CA ASN A 247 0.78 22.02 9.58
C ASN A 247 1.20 20.54 9.81
N PRO A 248 0.79 19.90 10.93
CA PRO A 248 1.10 18.49 11.18
C PRO A 248 0.30 17.54 10.27
N LEU A 249 -0.72 18.03 9.57
CA LEU A 249 -1.46 17.30 8.54
C LEU A 249 -0.83 17.56 7.17
N THR A 250 0.41 17.10 7.00
CA THR A 250 1.14 17.24 5.74
C THR A 250 1.29 15.88 5.05
N VAL A 251 1.03 15.89 3.74
CA VAL A 251 1.38 14.82 2.81
C VAL A 251 2.72 15.19 2.18
N PHE A 252 3.77 14.46 2.54
CA PHE A 252 5.08 14.55 1.89
C PHE A 252 5.17 13.52 0.77
N MET A 253 5.56 13.95 -0.41
CA MET A 253 5.77 13.09 -1.56
C MET A 253 7.20 13.21 -2.06
N PHE A 254 7.87 12.06 -2.14
CA PHE A 254 9.26 11.93 -2.55
C PHE A 254 9.36 11.03 -3.78
N ASP A 255 9.75 11.60 -4.92
CA ASP A 255 9.89 10.84 -6.16
C ASP A 255 11.31 10.29 -6.33
N GLU A 256 11.42 9.10 -6.92
CA GLU A 256 12.68 8.42 -7.27
C GLU A 256 13.57 8.07 -6.05
N LEU A 257 12.98 7.41 -5.04
CA LEU A 257 13.68 7.07 -3.79
C LEU A 257 14.98 6.28 -3.98
N GLU A 258 15.07 5.44 -5.00
CA GLU A 258 16.29 4.68 -5.34
C GLU A 258 17.48 5.53 -5.77
N LYS A 259 17.26 6.82 -6.09
CA LYS A 259 18.30 7.76 -6.50
C LYS A 259 18.89 8.57 -5.34
N ALA A 260 18.25 8.51 -4.17
CA ALA A 260 18.70 9.26 -3.00
C ALA A 260 20.03 8.72 -2.45
N HIS A 261 20.86 9.62 -1.93
CA HIS A 261 22.06 9.25 -1.20
C HIS A 261 21.73 8.47 0.09
N PRO A 262 22.53 7.47 0.52
CA PRO A 262 22.28 6.72 1.76
C PRO A 262 22.07 7.58 3.02
N GLU A 263 22.80 8.69 3.17
CA GLU A 263 22.59 9.64 4.29
C GLU A 263 21.18 10.25 4.33
N VAL A 264 20.55 10.44 3.16
CA VAL A 264 19.16 10.91 3.07
C VAL A 264 18.20 9.83 3.56
N LEU A 265 18.47 8.56 3.22
CA LEU A 265 17.68 7.42 3.70
C LEU A 265 17.74 7.29 5.23
N LYS A 266 18.90 7.57 5.85
CA LYS A 266 19.06 7.56 7.32
C LYS A 266 18.17 8.58 8.03
N VAL A 267 17.91 9.74 7.42
CA VAL A 267 16.98 10.71 7.99
C VAL A 267 15.54 10.16 7.96
N PHE A 268 15.14 9.56 6.84
CA PHE A 268 13.82 8.92 6.74
C PHE A 268 13.68 7.77 7.75
N MET A 269 14.72 6.97 7.97
CA MET A 269 14.70 5.86 8.94
C MET A 269 14.17 6.27 10.33
N SER A 270 14.69 7.36 10.90
CA SER A 270 14.26 7.88 12.20
C SER A 270 12.79 8.33 12.20
N ILE A 271 12.37 9.04 11.15
CA ILE A 271 10.99 9.50 10.96
C ILE A 271 10.03 8.30 10.86
N LEU A 272 10.41 7.26 10.12
CA LEU A 272 9.55 6.10 9.88
C LEU A 272 9.38 5.22 11.14
N ASP A 273 10.38 5.16 12.01
CA ASP A 273 10.34 4.36 13.24
C ASP A 273 9.62 5.10 14.38
N GLU A 274 10.03 6.33 14.66
CA GLU A 274 9.62 7.07 15.88
C GLU A 274 8.61 8.19 15.60
N GLY A 275 8.41 8.52 14.31
CA GLY A 275 7.58 9.64 13.88
C GLY A 275 8.15 11.00 14.22
N ARG A 276 9.44 11.09 14.57
CA ARG A 276 10.11 12.34 14.95
C ARG A 276 11.47 12.47 14.28
N CYS A 277 11.95 13.70 14.15
CA CYS A 277 13.30 14.00 13.67
C CYS A 277 13.80 15.29 14.34
N THR A 278 15.11 15.37 14.58
CA THR A 278 15.72 16.59 15.13
C THR A 278 16.16 17.51 14.00
N ALA A 279 15.57 18.70 13.93
CA ALA A 279 16.01 19.78 13.04
C ALA A 279 17.31 20.43 13.53
N HIS A 280 18.06 21.04 12.62
CA HIS A 280 19.24 21.82 12.99
C HIS A 280 18.88 23.14 13.68
N ARG A 281 17.71 23.70 13.37
CA ARG A 281 17.18 24.94 13.92
C ARG A 281 16.13 24.67 15.00
N ALA A 282 16.26 25.39 16.11
CA ALA A 282 15.24 25.43 17.15
C ALA A 282 14.10 26.35 16.72
N ASP A 283 12.88 26.05 17.16
CA ASP A 283 11.76 26.96 17.04
C ASP A 283 11.85 28.12 18.04
N ASN A 284 10.85 29.00 18.03
CA ASN A 284 10.78 30.17 18.90
C ASN A 284 10.73 29.81 20.40
N SER A 285 10.37 28.57 20.74
CA SER A 285 10.36 28.01 22.09
C SER A 285 11.66 27.28 22.47
N GLY A 286 12.59 27.12 21.53
CA GLY A 286 13.87 26.42 21.74
C GLY A 286 13.84 24.93 21.38
N GLU A 287 12.73 24.38 20.90
CA GLU A 287 12.60 22.96 20.56
C GLU A 287 13.08 22.67 19.13
N ARG A 288 13.88 21.62 18.99
CA ARG A 288 14.41 21.16 17.69
C ARG A 288 13.66 19.97 17.12
N GLU A 289 12.79 19.35 17.90
CA GLU A 289 12.08 18.14 17.48
C GLU A 289 10.94 18.48 16.52
N LEU A 290 10.82 17.71 15.45
CA LEU A 290 9.75 17.78 14.46
C LEU A 290 8.86 16.55 14.62
N ASP A 291 7.56 16.74 14.78
CA ASP A 291 6.59 15.66 14.92
C ASP A 291 5.85 15.35 13.62
N PHE A 292 6.06 14.16 13.09
CA PHE A 292 5.47 13.66 11.85
C PHE A 292 4.38 12.61 12.09
N ARG A 293 4.01 12.30 13.33
CA ARG A 293 3.11 11.17 13.62
C ARG A 293 1.76 11.24 12.91
N ARG A 294 1.26 12.44 12.57
CA ARG A 294 0.03 12.65 11.80
C ARG A 294 0.23 12.86 10.29
N CYS A 295 1.47 12.87 9.83
CA CYS A 295 1.82 13.04 8.42
C CYS A 295 1.64 11.76 7.61
N VAL A 296 1.47 11.94 6.32
CA VAL A 296 1.51 10.88 5.32
C VAL A 296 2.74 11.08 4.45
N PHE A 297 3.59 10.07 4.38
CA PHE A 297 4.74 10.01 3.49
C PHE A 297 4.45 9.07 2.34
N VAL A 298 4.63 9.57 1.13
CA VAL A 298 4.56 8.80 -0.12
C VAL A 298 5.91 8.85 -0.77
N PHE A 299 6.41 7.69 -1.15
CA PHE A 299 7.62 7.55 -1.92
C PHE A 299 7.28 6.88 -3.24
N THR A 300 7.93 7.27 -4.33
CA THR A 300 7.82 6.53 -5.59
C THR A 300 9.16 5.91 -5.96
N THR A 301 9.09 4.72 -6.57
CA THR A 301 10.24 4.05 -7.15
C THR A 301 9.86 3.42 -8.48
N ASN A 302 10.82 3.40 -9.40
CA ASN A 302 10.66 2.69 -10.67
C ASN A 302 11.07 1.22 -10.58
N ALA A 303 11.49 0.74 -9.39
CA ALA A 303 11.74 -0.66 -9.15
C ALA A 303 10.44 -1.48 -9.34
N ASP A 304 10.53 -2.58 -10.08
CA ASP A 304 9.47 -3.56 -10.15
C ASP A 304 9.65 -4.58 -9.02
N LEU A 305 8.86 -4.41 -7.97
CA LEU A 305 8.89 -5.25 -6.77
C LEU A 305 7.84 -6.38 -6.82
N THR A 306 7.25 -6.64 -7.99
CA THR A 306 6.33 -7.77 -8.16
C THR A 306 7.08 -9.11 -8.28
N ALA A 307 6.37 -10.22 -8.07
CA ALA A 307 6.88 -11.58 -8.18
C ALA A 307 7.65 -11.83 -9.49
N ALA A 308 7.18 -11.25 -10.60
CA ALA A 308 7.73 -11.41 -11.93
C ALA A 308 9.06 -10.66 -12.15
N GLY A 309 9.35 -9.63 -11.33
CA GLY A 309 10.54 -8.78 -11.45
C GLY A 309 11.89 -9.46 -11.15
N GLY A 310 11.88 -10.76 -10.79
CA GLY A 310 13.09 -11.55 -10.56
C GLY A 310 13.71 -12.17 -11.82
N GLN A 311 12.98 -12.26 -12.93
CA GLN A 311 13.51 -12.72 -14.21
C GLN A 311 13.49 -11.57 -15.21
N ARG A 312 14.60 -10.84 -15.32
CA ARG A 312 14.93 -10.19 -16.58
C ARG A 312 15.02 -11.29 -17.63
N ARG A 313 13.95 -11.52 -18.40
CA ARG A 313 14.06 -12.22 -19.69
C ARG A 313 14.89 -11.32 -20.60
N LEU A 314 16.22 -11.41 -20.52
CA LEU A 314 17.08 -11.07 -21.64
C LEU A 314 16.83 -12.17 -22.69
N GLY A 315 16.04 -11.85 -23.69
CA GLY A 315 15.76 -12.75 -24.80
C GLY A 315 14.98 -12.06 -25.89
N PHE A 316 15.68 -11.60 -26.93
CA PHE A 316 15.09 -11.40 -28.25
C PHE A 316 14.57 -12.76 -28.74
N SER A 317 13.27 -13.00 -28.61
CA SER A 317 12.54 -14.03 -29.35
C SER A 317 11.07 -13.64 -29.33
N GLY A 318 10.60 -13.16 -30.47
CA GLY A 318 9.19 -12.94 -30.72
C GLY A 318 8.41 -14.25 -30.58
N GLY A 319 7.23 -14.13 -30.00
CA GLY A 319 6.36 -15.26 -29.71
C GLY A 319 5.32 -14.85 -28.69
N ASP A 320 4.36 -14.03 -29.14
CA ASP A 320 3.14 -13.72 -28.41
C ASP A 320 2.45 -15.02 -27.96
N THR A 321 2.49 -15.25 -26.66
CA THR A 321 1.45 -16.00 -25.98
C THR A 321 0.90 -15.04 -24.92
N PRO A 322 -0.37 -14.62 -25.02
CA PRO A 322 -0.96 -13.80 -23.98
C PRO A 322 -0.97 -14.66 -22.71
N SER A 323 -0.10 -14.34 -21.76
CA SER A 323 -0.25 -14.85 -20.41
C SER A 323 -1.56 -14.30 -19.88
N GLU A 324 -2.59 -15.14 -19.82
CA GLU A 324 -3.83 -14.94 -19.07
C GLU A 324 -3.53 -14.87 -17.56
N SER A 325 -2.74 -13.89 -17.14
CA SER A 325 -2.50 -13.53 -15.74
C SER A 325 -3.25 -12.24 -15.36
N GLY A 326 -4.20 -11.81 -16.20
CA GLY A 326 -5.25 -10.86 -15.83
C GLY A 326 -6.35 -11.56 -15.04
N GLY A 327 -6.00 -12.22 -13.94
CA GLY A 327 -7.00 -12.68 -12.98
C GLY A 327 -7.77 -11.46 -12.52
N ARG A 328 -9.08 -11.40 -12.80
CA ARG A 328 -10.00 -10.46 -12.14
C ARG A 328 -9.73 -10.57 -10.65
N GLN A 329 -9.04 -9.60 -10.07
CA GLN A 329 -8.83 -9.54 -8.63
C GLN A 329 -10.22 -9.40 -8.03
N GLU A 330 -10.72 -10.47 -7.40
CA GLU A 330 -11.96 -10.39 -6.66
C GLU A 330 -11.80 -9.28 -5.61
N LYS A 331 -12.74 -8.33 -5.65
CA LYS A 331 -12.80 -7.25 -4.67
C LYS A 331 -12.97 -7.90 -3.31
N ALA A 332 -12.11 -7.56 -2.35
CA ALA A 332 -12.18 -8.15 -1.02
C ALA A 332 -13.60 -7.99 -0.46
N ALA A 333 -14.15 -9.04 0.15
CA ALA A 333 -15.51 -8.99 0.69
C ALA A 333 -15.52 -8.27 2.04
N SER A 334 -14.41 -8.31 2.78
CA SER A 334 -14.28 -7.69 4.11
C SER A 334 -12.98 -6.88 4.29
N PRO A 335 -12.96 -5.93 5.27
CA PRO A 335 -11.73 -5.23 5.67
C PRO A 335 -10.60 -6.16 6.15
N ALA A 336 -10.94 -7.30 6.75
CA ALA A 336 -9.96 -8.27 7.25
C ALA A 336 -9.27 -8.99 6.09
N GLU A 337 -10.04 -9.47 5.11
CA GLU A 337 -9.50 -10.09 3.89
C GLU A 337 -8.60 -9.12 3.12
N LEU A 338 -9.00 -7.85 3.00
CA LEU A 338 -8.16 -6.84 2.37
C LEU A 338 -6.86 -6.62 3.15
N ALA A 339 -6.92 -6.59 4.49
CA ALA A 339 -5.72 -6.44 5.31
C ALA A 339 -4.73 -7.60 5.17
N GLU A 340 -5.23 -8.84 5.10
CA GLU A 340 -4.43 -10.05 4.89
C GLU A 340 -3.79 -10.03 3.50
N ARG A 341 -4.56 -9.77 2.45
CA ARG A 341 -4.05 -9.67 1.08
C ARG A 341 -2.95 -8.61 0.96
N LEU A 342 -3.20 -7.40 1.45
CA LEU A 342 -2.20 -6.32 1.45
C LEU A 342 -0.96 -6.67 2.30
N PHE A 343 -1.10 -7.51 3.32
CA PHE A 343 0.06 -7.95 4.10
C PHE A 343 0.94 -8.90 3.29
N GLU A 344 0.35 -9.88 2.61
CA GLU A 344 1.07 -10.83 1.76
C GLU A 344 1.80 -10.14 0.62
N GLU A 345 1.11 -9.23 -0.09
CA GLU A 345 1.69 -8.43 -1.17
C GLU A 345 2.85 -7.56 -0.68
N ASN A 346 2.70 -6.91 0.48
CA ASN A 346 3.77 -6.12 1.09
C ASN A 346 4.99 -6.98 1.43
N GLU A 347 4.79 -8.17 2.01
CA GLU A 347 5.88 -9.08 2.35
C GLU A 347 6.60 -9.58 1.11
N GLU A 348 5.87 -9.87 0.03
CA GLU A 348 6.46 -10.21 -1.26
C GLU A 348 7.30 -9.06 -1.82
N ALA A 349 6.76 -7.83 -1.84
CA ALA A 349 7.47 -6.65 -2.29
C ALA A 349 8.73 -6.37 -1.45
N ARG A 350 8.68 -6.55 -0.12
CA ARG A 350 9.86 -6.47 0.75
C ARG A 350 10.92 -7.50 0.40
N ARG A 351 10.51 -8.76 0.15
CA ARG A 351 11.45 -9.79 -0.30
C ARG A 351 12.06 -9.44 -1.66
N ALA A 352 11.28 -8.84 -2.57
CA ALA A 352 11.79 -8.38 -3.86
C ALA A 352 12.82 -7.25 -3.70
N MET A 353 12.56 -6.25 -2.84
CA MET A 353 13.52 -5.19 -2.51
C MET A 353 14.86 -5.76 -2.02
N VAL A 354 14.79 -6.72 -1.08
CA VAL A 354 16.00 -7.40 -0.55
C VAL A 354 16.73 -8.18 -1.63
N ARG A 355 16.02 -8.96 -2.45
CA ARG A 355 16.64 -9.73 -3.56
C ARG A 355 17.31 -8.82 -4.59
N GLN A 356 16.72 -7.67 -4.89
CA GLN A 356 17.25 -6.71 -5.86
C GLN A 356 18.32 -5.76 -5.26
N GLY A 357 18.54 -5.79 -3.95
CA GLY A 357 19.49 -4.90 -3.27
C GLY A 357 19.05 -3.43 -3.22
N VAL A 358 17.76 -3.16 -3.44
CA VAL A 358 17.22 -1.79 -3.49
C VAL A 358 16.58 -1.46 -2.14
N LEU A 359 17.04 -0.38 -1.49
CA LEU A 359 16.42 0.19 -0.29
C LEU A 359 16.25 -0.82 0.87
N THR A 360 17.21 -1.73 1.03
CA THR A 360 17.13 -2.86 1.97
C THR A 360 17.03 -2.42 3.44
N GLU A 361 17.73 -1.36 3.83
CA GLU A 361 17.77 -0.82 5.19
C GLU A 361 16.42 -0.26 5.68
N ILE A 362 15.56 0.12 4.73
CA ILE A 362 14.28 0.81 5.01
C ILE A 362 13.05 -0.02 4.66
N ALA A 363 13.20 -1.15 3.95
CA ALA A 363 12.09 -1.98 3.48
C ALA A 363 11.11 -2.40 4.61
N GLY A 364 11.65 -2.74 5.78
CA GLY A 364 10.85 -3.15 6.96
C GLY A 364 10.11 -2.00 7.66
N ARG A 365 10.45 -0.74 7.36
CA ARG A 365 9.94 0.44 8.07
C ARG A 365 8.69 1.04 7.42
N PHE A 366 8.39 0.67 6.18
CA PHE A 366 7.22 1.17 5.46
C PHE A 366 5.92 0.51 5.91
N SER A 367 4.88 1.33 6.04
CA SER A 367 3.52 0.89 6.39
C SER A 367 2.83 0.14 5.24
N GLY A 368 3.21 0.43 3.99
CA GLY A 368 2.72 -0.28 2.80
C GLY A 368 3.61 -0.08 1.58
N LEU A 369 3.71 -1.12 0.76
CA LEU A 369 4.38 -1.17 -0.53
C LEU A 369 3.31 -1.51 -1.57
N ILE A 370 2.91 -0.54 -2.37
CA ILE A 370 1.75 -0.62 -3.23
C ILE A 370 2.23 -0.67 -4.68
N GLY A 371 1.93 -1.78 -5.34
CA GLY A 371 2.30 -2.04 -6.72
C GLY A 371 1.36 -1.38 -7.71
N PHE A 372 1.95 -0.80 -8.76
CA PHE A 372 1.26 -0.28 -9.93
C PHE A 372 1.54 -1.19 -11.12
N GLN A 373 0.50 -1.42 -11.93
CA GLN A 373 0.56 -2.30 -13.07
C GLN A 373 0.64 -1.49 -14.37
N GLN A 374 1.05 -2.14 -15.47
CA GLN A 374 0.93 -1.52 -16.79
C GLN A 374 -0.55 -1.24 -17.09
N LEU A 375 -0.80 -0.14 -17.80
CA LEU A 375 -2.15 0.29 -18.12
C LEU A 375 -2.73 -0.58 -19.22
N ASP A 376 -3.91 -1.13 -18.98
CA ASP A 376 -4.67 -1.85 -20.00
C ASP A 376 -5.29 -0.89 -21.02
N GLU A 377 -5.93 -1.45 -22.04
CA GLU A 377 -6.53 -0.66 -23.10
C GLU A 377 -7.67 0.24 -22.61
N ALA A 378 -8.53 -0.27 -21.74
CA ALA A 378 -9.63 0.49 -21.18
C ALA A 378 -9.13 1.70 -20.37
N ALA A 379 -8.10 1.52 -19.55
CA ALA A 379 -7.47 2.57 -18.77
C ALA A 379 -6.82 3.61 -19.66
N ARG A 380 -6.08 3.21 -20.71
CA ARG A 380 -5.46 4.15 -21.65
C ARG A 380 -6.50 5.03 -22.34
N LEU A 381 -7.59 4.43 -22.84
CA LEU A 381 -8.70 5.18 -23.45
C LEU A 381 -9.32 6.17 -22.44
N ALA A 382 -9.60 5.72 -21.22
CA ALA A 382 -10.18 6.59 -20.18
C ALA A 382 -9.24 7.73 -19.78
N ILE A 383 -7.93 7.48 -19.72
CA ILE A 383 -6.90 8.50 -19.47
C ILE A 383 -6.83 9.49 -20.63
N THR A 384 -6.90 9.02 -21.89
CA THR A 384 -6.95 9.91 -23.06
C THR A 384 -8.16 10.84 -23.00
N VAL A 385 -9.36 10.33 -22.67
CA VAL A 385 -10.54 11.20 -22.44
C VAL A 385 -10.25 12.25 -21.37
N LYS A 386 -9.64 11.84 -20.25
CA LYS A 386 -9.30 12.74 -19.16
C LYS A 386 -8.28 13.82 -19.58
N GLN A 387 -7.27 13.45 -20.38
CA GLN A 387 -6.28 14.38 -20.93
C GLN A 387 -6.94 15.39 -21.89
N ILE A 388 -7.78 14.93 -22.81
CA ILE A 388 -8.55 15.79 -23.73
C ILE A 388 -9.39 16.81 -22.95
N ARG A 389 -10.12 16.36 -21.93
CA ARG A 389 -10.92 17.24 -21.07
C ARG A 389 -10.06 18.24 -20.30
N SER A 390 -8.86 17.84 -19.88
CA SER A 390 -7.94 18.74 -19.18
C SER A 390 -7.42 19.82 -20.11
N LEU A 391 -6.96 19.42 -21.30
CA LEU A 391 -6.49 20.34 -22.33
C LEU A 391 -7.61 21.31 -22.72
N GLY A 392 -8.84 20.83 -22.92
CA GLY A 392 -9.99 21.71 -23.20
C GLY A 392 -10.16 22.80 -22.14
N ARG A 393 -10.04 22.47 -20.85
CA ARG A 393 -10.15 23.45 -19.76
C ARG A 393 -9.06 24.52 -19.78
N GLU A 394 -7.86 24.18 -20.26
CA GLU A 394 -6.76 25.15 -20.42
C GLU A 394 -7.10 26.20 -21.49
N TYR A 395 -7.90 25.83 -22.50
CA TYR A 395 -8.49 26.75 -23.48
C TYR A 395 -9.83 27.35 -23.04
N GLY A 396 -10.24 27.15 -21.78
CA GLY A 396 -11.52 27.64 -21.25
C GLY A 396 -12.76 26.87 -21.75
N LEU A 397 -12.57 25.68 -22.33
CA LEU A 397 -13.62 24.81 -22.87
C LEU A 397 -13.97 23.69 -21.88
N GLU A 398 -15.25 23.36 -21.79
CA GLU A 398 -15.76 22.20 -21.07
C GLU A 398 -16.11 21.10 -22.08
N ILE A 399 -15.21 20.12 -22.24
CA ILE A 399 -15.47 18.95 -23.09
C ILE A 399 -16.31 17.94 -22.31
N THR A 400 -17.61 17.89 -22.59
CA THR A 400 -18.57 17.05 -21.88
C THR A 400 -18.50 15.60 -22.35
N THR A 401 -18.40 15.39 -23.66
CA THR A 401 -18.38 14.05 -24.28
C THR A 401 -17.28 13.97 -25.34
N VAL A 402 -16.72 12.78 -25.51
CA VAL A 402 -15.74 12.46 -26.56
C VAL A 402 -16.20 11.16 -27.21
N ALA A 403 -16.39 11.15 -28.53
CA ALA A 403 -16.82 9.96 -29.24
C ALA A 403 -15.80 8.82 -29.11
N SER A 404 -16.27 7.58 -29.00
CA SER A 404 -15.41 6.41 -28.76
C SER A 404 -14.37 6.24 -29.87
N GLU A 405 -14.75 6.45 -31.13
CA GLU A 405 -13.85 6.44 -32.29
C GLU A 405 -12.72 7.48 -32.18
N THR A 406 -13.04 8.68 -31.69
CA THR A 406 -12.06 9.75 -31.48
C THR A 406 -11.07 9.38 -30.39
N VAL A 407 -11.55 8.82 -29.29
CA VAL A 407 -10.67 8.36 -28.20
C VAL A 407 -9.76 7.24 -28.70
N GLN A 408 -10.29 6.26 -29.42
CA GLN A 408 -9.51 5.16 -29.97
C GLN A 408 -8.45 5.64 -30.96
N ALA A 409 -8.78 6.62 -31.80
CA ALA A 409 -7.84 7.16 -32.78
C ALA A 409 -6.75 8.05 -32.15
N LEU A 410 -7.04 8.70 -31.01
CA LEU A 410 -6.09 9.59 -30.32
C LEU A 410 -5.33 8.91 -29.19
N ALA A 411 -5.81 7.77 -28.69
CA ALA A 411 -5.15 7.05 -27.62
C ALA A 411 -3.85 6.40 -28.13
N PRO A 412 -2.77 6.46 -27.34
CA PRO A 412 -1.52 5.84 -27.73
C PRO A 412 -1.67 4.31 -27.84
N GLY A 413 -0.98 3.70 -28.82
CA GLY A 413 -0.91 2.25 -29.01
C GLY A 413 -0.24 1.52 -27.84
N ARG A 414 -0.30 0.18 -27.81
CA ARG A 414 0.27 -0.63 -26.70
C ARG A 414 1.79 -0.51 -26.63
N ASP A 415 2.42 -0.19 -27.75
CA ASP A 415 3.87 -0.01 -27.88
C ASP A 415 4.35 1.35 -27.35
N ALA A 416 3.43 2.25 -26.97
CA ALA A 416 3.80 3.54 -26.44
C ALA A 416 4.46 3.38 -25.06
N LEU A 417 5.63 4.00 -24.90
CA LEU A 417 6.42 3.91 -23.66
C LEU A 417 5.65 4.42 -22.43
N SER A 418 4.78 5.42 -22.59
CA SER A 418 3.95 5.95 -21.50
C SER A 418 2.76 6.76 -22.00
N MET A 419 1.77 6.99 -21.13
CA MET A 419 0.71 7.98 -21.35
C MET A 419 1.21 9.44 -21.24
N ARG A 420 2.45 9.67 -20.79
CA ARG A 420 2.99 11.04 -20.72
C ARG A 420 3.33 11.56 -22.12
N SER A 421 3.81 10.70 -23.02
CA SER A 421 4.18 11.10 -24.38
C SER A 421 2.98 11.42 -25.28
N SER A 422 1.76 10.99 -24.92
CA SER A 422 0.57 11.29 -25.72
C SER A 422 0.11 12.74 -25.60
N VAL A 423 0.48 13.45 -24.53
CA VAL A 423 0.04 14.83 -24.28
C VAL A 423 0.45 15.76 -25.43
N SER A 424 1.71 15.71 -25.86
CA SER A 424 2.19 16.55 -26.96
C SER A 424 1.51 16.25 -28.30
N VAL A 425 1.12 14.98 -28.52
CA VAL A 425 0.34 14.59 -29.71
C VAL A 425 -1.07 15.17 -29.64
N LEU A 426 -1.73 15.04 -28.49
CA LEU A 426 -3.06 15.62 -28.25
C LEU A 426 -3.04 17.15 -28.42
N GLU A 427 -2.04 17.83 -27.87
CA GLU A 427 -1.84 19.27 -28.03
C GLU A 427 -1.73 19.65 -29.50
N GLY A 428 -0.84 18.98 -30.26
CA GLY A 428 -0.67 19.28 -31.68
C GLY A 428 -1.94 19.07 -32.50
N VAL A 429 -2.72 18.04 -32.18
CA VAL A 429 -3.93 17.69 -32.93
C VAL A 429 -5.15 18.54 -32.53
N LEU A 430 -5.29 18.90 -31.24
CA LEU A 430 -6.49 19.56 -30.72
C LEU A 430 -6.38 21.08 -30.61
N THR A 431 -5.16 21.63 -30.44
CA THR A 431 -4.96 23.09 -30.33
C THR A 431 -5.54 23.89 -31.50
N PRO A 432 -5.41 23.45 -32.78
CA PRO A 432 -6.02 24.18 -33.89
C PRO A 432 -7.53 24.29 -33.76
N LEU A 433 -8.18 23.26 -33.20
CA LEU A 433 -9.63 23.21 -33.03
C LEU A 433 -10.08 24.01 -31.80
N PHE A 434 -9.34 23.90 -30.69
CA PHE A 434 -9.68 24.55 -29.43
C PHE A 434 -9.47 26.07 -29.47
N SER A 435 -8.45 26.55 -30.19
CA SER A 435 -8.14 27.98 -30.31
C SER A 435 -9.12 28.77 -31.17
N GLN A 436 -9.88 28.09 -32.04
CA GLN A 436 -10.82 28.73 -32.97
C GLN A 436 -12.23 28.91 -32.40
N VAL A 437 -12.48 28.48 -31.16
CA VAL A 437 -13.82 28.52 -30.56
C VAL A 437 -14.24 29.97 -30.25
N PRO A 438 -15.39 30.43 -30.77
CA PRO A 438 -15.89 31.78 -30.49
C PRO A 438 -16.23 32.01 -29.02
N ALA A 439 -15.97 33.22 -28.53
CA ALA A 439 -16.32 33.63 -27.17
C ALA A 439 -17.83 33.47 -26.88
N GLY A 440 -18.17 32.85 -25.75
CA GLY A 440 -19.55 32.71 -25.25
C GLY A 440 -20.05 31.27 -25.17
N TRP A 441 -19.42 30.34 -25.88
CA TRP A 441 -19.70 28.91 -25.80
C TRP A 441 -18.76 28.23 -24.82
N LYS A 442 -19.30 27.37 -23.96
CA LYS A 442 -18.52 26.72 -22.90
C LYS A 442 -18.50 25.20 -23.00
N ALA A 443 -19.61 24.56 -23.34
CA ALA A 443 -19.74 23.10 -23.34
C ALA A 443 -19.72 22.50 -24.76
N PHE A 444 -18.92 21.46 -24.97
CA PHE A 444 -18.73 20.83 -26.29
C PHE A 444 -18.57 19.31 -26.23
N SER A 445 -18.99 18.66 -27.31
CA SER A 445 -18.68 17.28 -27.66
C SER A 445 -17.57 17.23 -28.72
N LEU A 446 -16.59 16.35 -28.54
CA LEU A 446 -15.50 16.13 -29.50
C LEU A 446 -15.75 14.84 -30.29
N THR A 447 -15.70 14.93 -31.62
CA THR A 447 -15.98 13.81 -32.55
C THR A 447 -15.01 13.79 -33.74
N GLY A 448 -14.98 12.67 -34.48
CA GLY A 448 -14.15 12.47 -35.68
C GLY A 448 -12.79 11.82 -35.42
N THR A 449 -12.01 11.65 -36.48
CA THR A 449 -10.64 11.09 -36.46
C THR A 449 -9.59 12.19 -36.69
N PRO A 450 -8.30 11.97 -36.39
CA PRO A 450 -7.23 12.92 -36.71
C PRO A 450 -7.32 13.42 -38.16
N GLY A 451 -7.26 14.75 -38.34
CA GLY A 451 -7.45 15.42 -39.64
C GLY A 451 -8.90 15.77 -40.00
N GLN A 452 -9.89 15.20 -39.30
CA GLN A 452 -11.32 15.49 -39.48
C GLN A 452 -12.03 15.72 -38.14
N LEU A 453 -11.31 16.24 -37.15
CA LEU A 453 -11.86 16.47 -35.82
C LEU A 453 -12.84 17.64 -35.84
N ARG A 454 -13.92 17.49 -35.06
CA ARG A 454 -14.99 18.48 -34.94
C ARG A 454 -15.37 18.71 -33.49
N LEU A 455 -15.56 19.97 -33.14
CA LEU A 455 -16.20 20.37 -31.87
C LEU A 455 -17.67 20.70 -32.15
N LEU A 456 -18.56 19.96 -31.52
CA LEU A 456 -19.99 20.18 -31.59
C LEU A 456 -20.45 20.82 -30.28
N PRO A 457 -21.23 21.90 -30.30
CA PRO A 457 -21.73 22.48 -29.07
C PRO A 457 -22.73 21.58 -28.37
N ASP A 458 -22.60 21.45 -27.05
CA ASP A 458 -23.51 20.63 -26.25
C ASP A 458 -24.73 21.48 -25.85
N HIS A 459 -25.72 21.55 -26.74
CA HIS A 459 -26.94 22.36 -26.57
C HIS A 459 -27.93 21.76 -25.56
N CYS A 460 -27.61 21.80 -24.27
CA CYS A 460 -28.64 21.73 -23.22
C CYS A 460 -29.09 23.16 -22.86
N GLY A 461 -30.00 23.75 -23.66
CA GLY A 461 -30.79 24.88 -23.17
C GLY A 461 -31.28 25.98 -24.11
N ARG A 462 -31.02 25.95 -25.43
CA ARG A 462 -31.69 26.88 -26.37
C ARG A 462 -32.07 26.19 -27.67
N SER A 463 -33.37 26.16 -27.93
CA SER A 463 -33.97 25.81 -29.22
C SER A 463 -33.47 26.75 -30.30
N SER A 464 -32.82 26.19 -31.32
CA SER A 464 -33.01 26.44 -32.77
C SER A 464 -31.68 26.36 -33.53
N SER A 465 -31.68 25.58 -34.63
CA SER A 465 -30.65 25.42 -35.68
C SER A 465 -29.28 24.88 -35.23
N VAL A 466 -29.04 23.59 -35.52
CA VAL A 466 -27.72 22.96 -35.47
C VAL A 466 -26.88 23.51 -36.62
N THR A 467 -26.03 24.48 -36.34
CA THR A 467 -24.96 24.89 -37.27
C THR A 467 -23.67 24.25 -36.77
N GLU A 468 -23.11 23.32 -37.56
CA GLU A 468 -21.78 22.74 -37.33
C GLU A 468 -20.76 23.88 -37.31
N LEU A 469 -20.07 24.09 -36.18
CA LEU A 469 -19.28 25.30 -36.02
C LEU A 469 -17.84 25.19 -36.52
N LEU A 470 -17.14 24.05 -36.38
CA LEU A 470 -15.71 24.00 -36.71
C LEU A 470 -15.24 22.60 -37.11
N ALA A 471 -14.55 22.50 -38.26
CA ALA A 471 -13.81 21.32 -38.71
C ALA A 471 -12.33 21.69 -38.86
N THR A 472 -11.43 20.76 -38.55
CA THR A 472 -10.01 20.94 -38.88
C THR A 472 -9.82 20.88 -40.40
N SER A 473 -9.58 22.02 -41.03
CA SER A 473 -9.15 22.08 -42.43
C SER A 473 -7.75 21.48 -42.56
N SER A 474 -7.58 20.56 -43.50
CA SER A 474 -6.32 19.88 -43.81
C SER A 474 -5.17 20.88 -43.99
N LEU A 475 -4.11 20.72 -43.20
CA LEU A 475 -2.76 21.23 -43.51
C LEU A 475 -1.83 20.04 -43.66
#